data_AF-X1HLL9-F1
#
_entry.id   AF-X1HLL9-F1
#
_cell.length_a   1.000
_cell.length_b   1.000
_cell.length_c   1.000
_cell.angle_alpha   90.00
_cell.angle_beta   90.00
_cell.angle_gamma   90.00
#
_symmetry.space_group_name_H-M   'P 1'
#
loop_
_entity.id
_entity.type
_entity.pdbx_description
1 polymer ?
#
loop_
_entity_poly.entity_id
_entity_poly.type
_entity_poly.pdbx_seq_one_letter_code
_entity_poly.pdbx_strand_id
1 'polypeptide(L)' 'ALGGSTGSSVTKQTTYLVVGADPGGSKLTRAQTLGTKQLTEEEFFQRLEQKA' A
#
# COMPACT_ATOMS: atom_id res chain seq x y z
N ALA A 1 -16.79 -0.40 7.73
CA ALA A 1 -15.36 -0.24 7.41
C ALA A 1 -14.66 -1.59 7.53
N LEU A 2 -13.71 -1.92 6.63
CA LEU A 2 -13.08 -3.26 6.51
C LEU A 2 -11.94 -3.57 7.51
N GLY A 3 -11.81 -2.76 8.58
CA GLY A 3 -10.85 -3.02 9.67
C GLY A 3 -9.39 -2.65 9.41
N GLY A 4 -9.06 -2.08 8.25
CA GLY A 4 -7.70 -1.60 7.95
C GLY A 4 -7.38 -0.24 8.58
N SER A 5 -6.10 0.00 8.88
CA SER A 5 -5.57 1.30 9.32
C SER A 5 -4.71 1.92 8.23
N THR A 6 -4.88 3.23 7.99
CA THR A 6 -4.14 3.99 6.98
C THR A 6 -3.18 4.97 7.65
N GLY A 7 -1.95 5.06 7.13
CA GLY A 7 -0.94 6.00 7.60
C GLY A 7 -0.28 6.76 6.45
N SER A 8 0.26 7.95 6.73
CA SER A 8 0.94 8.80 5.74
C SER A 8 2.40 8.41 5.47
N SER A 9 2.97 7.57 6.33
CA SER A 9 4.36 7.11 6.26
C SER A 9 4.45 5.58 6.19
N VAL A 10 5.41 5.07 5.43
CA VAL A 10 5.71 3.63 5.37
C VAL A 10 6.56 3.27 6.60
N THR A 11 6.10 2.31 7.40
CA THR A 11 6.81 1.81 8.58
C THR A 11 6.98 0.30 8.49
N LYS A 12 7.74 -0.31 9.41
CA LYS A 12 7.86 -1.77 9.49
C LYS A 12 6.52 -2.49 9.73
N GLN A 13 5.50 -1.78 10.23
CA GLN A 13 4.17 -2.32 10.45
C GLN A 13 3.28 -2.22 9.21
N THR A 14 3.72 -1.49 8.17
CA THR A 14 2.95 -1.32 6.93
C THR A 14 2.96 -2.62 6.13
N THR A 15 1.80 -3.25 5.98
CA THR A 15 1.64 -4.50 5.20
C THR A 15 1.57 -4.24 3.70
N TYR A 16 0.88 -3.18 3.29
CA TYR A 16 0.68 -2.83 1.88
C TYR A 16 0.90 -1.33 1.64
N LEU A 17 1.48 -0.99 0.49
CA LEU A 17 1.55 0.37 -0.04
C LEU A 17 0.78 0.41 -1.37
N VAL A 18 -0.26 1.23 -1.45
CA VAL A 18 -0.94 1.50 -2.73
C VAL A 18 -0.15 2.57 -3.48
N VAL A 19 0.25 2.24 -4.71
CA VAL A 19 1.09 3.07 -5.57
C VAL A 19 0.20 3.63 -6.69
N GLY A 20 0.10 4.96 -6.73
CA GLY A 20 -0.61 5.68 -7.79
C GLY A 20 0.27 5.94 -9.02
N ALA A 21 -0.27 6.67 -10.00
CA ALA A 21 0.38 6.91 -11.29
C ALA A 21 1.70 7.70 -11.22
N ASP A 22 1.87 8.60 -10.26
CA ASP A 22 3.10 9.36 -10.04
C ASP A 22 3.59 9.22 -8.58
N PRO A 23 4.25 8.10 -8.25
CA PRO A 23 4.72 7.88 -6.90
C PRO A 23 6.03 8.63 -6.66
N GLY A 24 5.99 9.62 -5.76
CA GLY A 24 7.20 10.27 -5.28
C GLY A 24 8.21 9.26 -4.71
N GLY A 25 9.48 9.42 -5.07
CA GLY A 25 10.52 8.41 -4.81
C GLY A 25 10.72 8.06 -3.33
N SER A 26 10.58 9.00 -2.40
CA SER A 26 10.89 8.78 -0.97
C SER A 26 10.03 7.71 -0.29
N LYS A 27 8.76 7.54 -0.67
CA LYS A 27 7.88 6.50 -0.10
C LYS A 27 8.10 5.14 -0.77
N LEU A 28 8.30 5.16 -2.09
CA LEU A 28 8.54 3.95 -2.88
C LEU A 28 9.87 3.29 -2.50
N THR A 29 10.96 4.06 -2.44
CA THR A 29 12.26 3.56 -1.98
C THR A 29 12.16 3.01 -0.56
N ARG A 30 11.47 3.71 0.35
CA ARG A 30 11.31 3.24 1.73
C ARG A 30 10.52 1.93 1.82
N ALA A 31 9.48 1.76 1.01
CA ALA A 31 8.73 0.51 0.93
C ALA A 31 9.59 -0.64 0.40
N GLN A 32 10.40 -0.39 -0.64
CA GLN A 32 11.35 -1.37 -1.16
C GLN A 32 12.38 -1.78 -0.10
N THR A 33 12.97 -0.82 0.62
CA THR A 33 13.94 -1.10 1.70
C THR A 33 13.34 -1.92 2.83
N LEU A 34 12.07 -1.69 3.17
CA LEU A 34 11.38 -2.39 4.25
C LEU A 34 10.72 -3.71 3.80
N GLY A 35 10.77 -4.05 2.52
CA GLY A 35 10.09 -5.23 1.96
C GLY A 35 8.57 -5.13 2.00
N THR A 36 8.01 -3.92 2.05
CA THR A 36 6.56 -3.69 2.04
C THR A 36 5.98 -4.05 0.67
N LYS A 37 4.88 -4.80 0.66
CA LYS A 37 4.22 -5.18 -0.59
C LYS A 37 3.56 -3.98 -1.24
N GLN A 38 3.89 -3.71 -2.48
CA GLN A 38 3.29 -2.66 -3.29
C GLN A 38 2.06 -3.22 -4.02
N LEU A 39 1.01 -2.42 -4.10
CA LEU A 39 -0.23 -2.72 -4.82
C LEU A 39 -0.56 -1.55 -5.75
N THR A 40 -1.13 -1.84 -6.92
CA THR A 40 -1.83 -0.81 -7.70
C THR A 40 -3.20 -0.52 -7.09
N GLU A 41 -3.83 0.57 -7.52
CA GLU A 41 -5.23 0.87 -7.13
C GLU A 41 -6.17 -0.26 -7.55
N GLU A 42 -5.98 -0.81 -8.76
CA GLU A 42 -6.77 -1.92 -9.29
C GLU A 42 -6.62 -3.18 -8.42
N GLU A 43 -5.40 -3.56 -8.05
CA GLU A 43 -5.14 -4.69 -7.16
C GLU A 43 -5.74 -4.48 -5.77
N PHE A 44 -5.76 -3.22 -5.29
CA PHE A 44 -6.41 -2.88 -4.03
C PHE A 44 -7.92 -3.09 -4.13
N PHE A 45 -8.58 -2.57 -5.18
CA PHE A 45 -10.01 -2.75 -5.40
C PHE A 45 -10.41 -4.22 -5.53
N GLN A 46 -9.68 -5.01 -6.32
CA GLN A 46 -9.91 -6.46 -6.44
C GLN A 46 -9.88 -7.16 -5.08
N ARG A 47 -9.01 -6.74 -4.16
CA ARG A 47 -8.96 -7.31 -2.81
C ARG A 47 -10.14 -6.90 -1.93
N LEU A 48 -10.71 -5.72 -2.15
CA LEU A 48 -11.93 -5.29 -1.45
C LEU A 48 -13.13 -6.08 -1.95
N GLU A 49 -13.22 -6.30 -3.26
CA GLU A 49 -14.31 -7.06 -3.90
C GLU A 49 -14.26 -8.55 -3.55
N GLN A 50 -13.06 -9.15 -3.45
CA GLN A 50 -12.92 -10.56 -3.00
C GLN A 50 -13.32 -10.81 -1.55
N LYS A 51 -13.41 -9.75 -0.73
CA LYS A 51 -13.82 -9.84 0.68
C LYS A 51 -15.27 -9.38 0.92
N ALA A 52 -16.01 -9.05 -0.15
CA ALA A 52 -17.42 -8.71 -0.10
C ALA A 52 -18.31 -9.96 -0.02
#